data_AF-O33901-F1
#
_entry.id   AF-O33901-F1
#
_cell.length_a   1.000
_cell.length_b   1.000
_cell.length_c   1.000
_cell.angle_alpha   90.00
_cell.angle_beta   90.00
_cell.angle_gamma   90.00
#
_symmetry.space_group_name_H-M   'P 1'
#
loop_
_entity.id
_entity.type
_entity.pdbx_description
1 polymer ?
#
loop_
_entity_poly.entity_id
_entity_poly.type
_entity_poly.pdbx_seq_one_letter_code
_entity_poly.pdbx_strand_id
1 'polypeptide(L)'
;MVRGYLRALLSQHSEIRPNEWRFEYGDKGKPRLSDAQFAQTGVHFNVSHSGDWLLVGICTADNKGASQASKEETDSASIEFGVDIERCRNSTNIHSILSHYFSESEKRALLALPEALQRDRFFDLWALKESYIKAKGLGLALSLKSFAFDFSALSETFLGVNAPKSLSHCVDISDAIADHKVEHQLNQRQVLLKQDIGLALLESSSNKPNAEPQKSGLGLIEAKEQQMNAADNWHCLLGHLDDSYRFALSIGQCQQISIAAEEVNFKAVVRASAKTS
;
A
#
# COMPACT_ATOMS: atom_id res chain seq x y z
N MET A 1 -14.26 -18.10 -0.30
CA MET A 1 -13.84 -17.86 -1.69
C MET A 1 -12.47 -17.18 -1.77
N VAL A 2 -12.30 -15.97 -1.19
CA VAL A 2 -11.03 -15.20 -1.18
C VAL A 2 -9.80 -16.02 -0.76
N ARG A 3 -9.89 -16.79 0.34
CA ARG A 3 -8.77 -17.64 0.80
C ARG A 3 -8.36 -18.72 -0.22
N GLY A 4 -9.28 -19.23 -1.02
CA GLY A 4 -8.96 -20.21 -2.07
C GLY A 4 -8.15 -19.57 -3.20
N TYR A 5 -8.49 -18.34 -3.59
CA TYR A 5 -7.74 -17.58 -4.58
C TYR A 5 -6.36 -17.19 -4.08
N LEU A 6 -6.27 -16.67 -2.85
CA LEU A 6 -4.98 -16.34 -2.24
C LEU A 6 -4.04 -17.55 -2.24
N ARG A 7 -4.54 -18.72 -1.83
CA ARG A 7 -3.75 -19.97 -1.84
C ARG A 7 -3.24 -20.32 -3.23
N ALA A 8 -4.11 -20.23 -4.23
CA ALA A 8 -3.74 -20.56 -5.60
C ALA A 8 -2.74 -19.57 -6.20
N LEU A 9 -2.85 -18.28 -5.86
CA LEU A 9 -1.88 -17.24 -6.23
C LEU A 9 -0.53 -17.49 -5.56
N LEU A 10 -0.49 -17.74 -4.25
CA LEU A 10 0.76 -18.01 -3.54
C LEU A 10 1.51 -19.22 -4.12
N SER A 11 0.79 -20.26 -4.57
CA SER A 11 1.35 -21.43 -5.25
C SER A 11 1.95 -21.14 -6.63
N GLN A 12 1.76 -19.95 -7.20
CA GLN A 12 2.48 -19.54 -8.41
C GLN A 12 3.88 -19.00 -8.09
N HIS A 13 4.15 -18.69 -6.82
CA HIS A 13 5.41 -18.14 -6.32
C HIS A 13 6.19 -19.13 -5.43
N SER A 14 5.72 -20.37 -5.31
CA SER A 14 6.23 -21.39 -4.40
C SER A 14 5.80 -22.77 -4.87
N GLU A 15 6.54 -23.82 -4.47
CA GLU A 15 6.18 -25.22 -4.76
C GLU A 15 5.05 -25.77 -3.87
N ILE A 16 4.62 -25.03 -2.85
CA ILE A 16 3.56 -25.43 -1.93
C ILE A 16 2.22 -25.47 -2.67
N ARG A 17 1.46 -26.56 -2.55
CA ARG A 17 0.16 -26.70 -3.22
C ARG A 17 -0.91 -25.84 -2.56
N PRO A 18 -1.97 -25.42 -3.29
CA PRO A 18 -2.98 -24.52 -2.76
C PRO A 18 -3.63 -25.00 -1.44
N ASN A 19 -3.88 -26.30 -1.28
CA ASN A 19 -4.49 -26.89 -0.08
C ASN A 19 -3.52 -27.04 1.12
N GLU A 20 -2.22 -26.87 0.90
CA GLU A 20 -1.17 -27.03 1.93
C GLU A 20 -0.86 -25.73 2.67
N TRP A 21 -1.17 -24.57 2.10
CA TRP A 21 -0.99 -23.28 2.77
C TRP A 21 -1.73 -23.19 4.12
N ARG A 22 -0.97 -22.79 5.14
CA ARG A 22 -1.41 -22.57 6.51
C ARG A 22 -1.29 -21.08 6.83
N PHE A 23 -2.44 -20.48 7.16
CA PHE A 23 -2.52 -19.09 7.57
C PHE A 23 -2.71 -19.01 9.06
N GLU A 24 -1.90 -18.19 9.69
CA GLU A 24 -2.05 -17.76 11.09
C GLU A 24 -2.59 -16.35 11.13
N TYR A 25 -3.17 -15.97 12.27
CA TYR A 25 -3.78 -14.65 12.46
C TYR A 25 -3.14 -14.01 13.67
N GLY A 26 -2.62 -12.79 13.50
CA GLY A 26 -2.22 -11.96 14.63
C GLY A 26 -3.44 -11.40 15.37
N ASP A 27 -3.18 -10.68 16.46
CA ASP A 27 -4.22 -10.15 17.38
C ASP A 27 -5.30 -9.29 16.72
N LYS A 28 -4.98 -8.67 15.58
CA LYS A 28 -5.89 -7.81 14.80
C LYS A 28 -6.43 -8.48 13.54
N GLY A 29 -6.22 -9.78 13.40
CA GLY A 29 -6.77 -10.59 12.30
C GLY A 29 -6.01 -10.47 10.98
N LYS A 30 -4.85 -9.80 10.93
CA LYS A 30 -3.99 -9.79 9.73
C LYS A 30 -3.50 -11.23 9.48
N PRO A 31 -3.84 -11.84 8.33
CA PRO A 31 -3.35 -13.17 8.01
C PRO A 31 -1.85 -13.12 7.68
N ARG A 32 -1.12 -14.13 8.14
CA ARG A 32 0.29 -14.37 7.80
C ARG A 32 0.51 -15.86 7.49
N LEU A 33 1.63 -16.20 6.85
CA LEU A 33 2.06 -17.59 6.74
C LEU A 33 2.50 -18.10 8.12
N SER A 34 2.44 -19.41 8.34
CA SER A 34 3.10 -20.01 9.49
C SER A 34 4.62 -19.79 9.42
N ASP A 35 5.30 -19.76 10.56
CA ASP A 35 6.74 -19.50 10.62
C ASP A 35 7.54 -20.46 9.72
N ALA A 36 7.14 -21.74 9.66
CA ALA A 36 7.75 -22.73 8.78
C ALA A 36 7.57 -22.42 7.29
N GLN A 37 6.35 -22.02 6.86
CA GLN A 37 6.09 -21.68 5.46
C GLN A 37 6.69 -20.33 5.08
N PHE A 38 6.76 -19.40 6.02
CA PHE A 38 7.47 -18.14 5.83
C PHE A 38 8.97 -18.38 5.67
N ALA A 39 9.60 -19.16 6.54
CA ALA A 39 11.01 -19.51 6.42
C ALA A 39 11.33 -20.28 5.12
N GLN A 40 10.41 -21.11 4.65
CA GLN A 40 10.56 -21.86 3.40
C GLN A 40 10.49 -20.97 2.15
N THR A 41 9.64 -19.94 2.16
CA THR A 41 9.29 -19.20 0.93
C THR A 41 9.78 -17.75 0.90
N GLY A 42 9.98 -17.14 2.07
CA GLY A 42 10.24 -15.71 2.22
C GLY A 42 9.09 -14.81 1.71
N VAL A 43 7.90 -15.38 1.48
CA VAL A 43 6.78 -14.66 0.86
C VAL A 43 6.03 -13.86 1.92
N HIS A 44 5.94 -12.56 1.69
CA HIS A 44 4.99 -11.67 2.37
C HIS A 44 3.78 -11.46 1.47
N PHE A 45 2.60 -11.37 2.08
CA PHE A 45 1.38 -11.06 1.34
C PHE A 45 0.47 -10.13 2.11
N ASN A 46 -0.37 -9.41 1.37
CA ASN A 46 -1.49 -8.67 1.94
C ASN A 46 -2.67 -8.70 0.98
N VAL A 47 -3.89 -8.55 1.50
CA VAL A 47 -5.11 -8.66 0.69
C VAL A 47 -6.08 -7.52 1.03
N SER A 48 -6.73 -7.00 0.00
CA SER A 48 -7.87 -6.10 0.14
C SER A 48 -8.91 -6.37 -0.93
N HIS A 49 -10.17 -6.01 -0.69
CA HIS A 49 -11.22 -6.16 -1.68
C HIS A 49 -12.21 -5.00 -1.59
N SER A 50 -12.71 -4.54 -2.74
CA SER A 50 -13.76 -3.53 -2.80
C SER A 50 -14.57 -3.65 -4.07
N GLY A 51 -15.89 -3.69 -3.92
CA GLY A 51 -16.81 -4.02 -5.02
C GLY A 51 -16.41 -5.33 -5.70
N ASP A 52 -16.12 -5.26 -7.00
CA ASP A 52 -15.84 -6.43 -7.85
C ASP A 52 -14.37 -6.87 -7.84
N TRP A 53 -13.49 -6.14 -7.16
CA TRP A 53 -12.04 -6.39 -7.19
C TRP A 53 -11.53 -7.00 -5.88
N LEU A 54 -10.63 -7.98 -6.04
CA LEU A 54 -9.75 -8.50 -4.98
C LEU A 54 -8.32 -8.13 -5.36
N LEU A 55 -7.67 -7.31 -4.55
CA LEU A 55 -6.26 -7.00 -4.65
C LEU A 55 -5.46 -7.94 -3.75
N VAL A 56 -4.44 -8.58 -4.32
CA VAL A 56 -3.47 -9.39 -3.57
C VAL A 56 -2.09 -8.84 -3.83
N GLY A 57 -1.47 -8.28 -2.80
CA GLY A 57 -0.06 -7.94 -2.81
C GLY A 57 0.76 -9.18 -2.45
N ILE A 58 1.79 -9.47 -3.24
CA ILE A 58 2.78 -10.51 -2.95
C ILE A 58 4.16 -9.84 -3.05
N CYS A 59 4.95 -9.98 -1.99
CA CYS A 59 6.29 -9.44 -1.93
C CYS A 59 7.27 -10.55 -1.56
N THR A 60 8.39 -10.60 -2.28
CA THR A 60 9.49 -11.53 -2.04
C THR A 60 10.76 -10.72 -1.91
N ALA A 61 11.50 -10.89 -0.82
CA ALA A 61 12.80 -10.25 -0.67
C ALA A 61 13.86 -11.00 -1.50
N ASP A 62 14.60 -10.28 -2.34
CA ASP A 62 15.77 -10.82 -3.04
C ASP A 62 16.94 -10.95 -2.05
N ASN A 63 16.95 -12.02 -1.25
CA ASN A 63 18.01 -12.28 -0.27
C ASN A 63 19.33 -12.79 -0.89
N LYS A 64 19.56 -12.57 -2.19
CA LYS A 64 20.71 -13.12 -2.96
C LYS A 64 22.09 -12.55 -2.56
N GLY A 65 22.18 -11.73 -1.53
CA GLY A 65 23.43 -11.21 -0.96
C GLY A 65 23.62 -11.44 0.55
N ALA A 66 22.64 -12.02 1.26
CA ALA A 66 22.74 -12.31 2.69
C ALA A 66 23.51 -13.62 2.94
N SER A 67 24.73 -13.71 2.41
CA SER A 67 25.69 -14.73 2.84
C SER A 67 26.41 -14.22 4.08
N GLN A 68 26.25 -14.94 5.20
CA GLN A 68 27.02 -14.80 6.44
C GLN A 68 26.63 -13.65 7.40
N ALA A 69 25.34 -13.41 7.60
CA ALA A 69 24.88 -12.91 8.91
C ALA A 69 24.46 -14.11 9.77
N SER A 70 24.88 -14.11 11.03
CA SER A 70 24.61 -15.14 12.04
C SER A 70 23.12 -15.52 12.09
N LYS A 71 22.86 -16.84 12.14
CA LYS A 71 21.52 -17.44 12.30
C LYS A 71 20.74 -16.96 13.54
N GLU A 72 21.38 -16.20 14.43
CA GLU A 72 20.79 -15.67 15.68
C GLU A 72 20.31 -14.21 15.54
N GLU A 73 20.67 -13.50 14.45
CA GLU A 73 20.20 -12.12 14.17
C GLU A 73 19.17 -12.06 13.03
N THR A 74 18.85 -13.21 12.42
CA THR A 74 17.85 -13.33 11.33
C THR A 74 16.48 -13.78 11.87
N ASP A 75 16.23 -13.61 13.17
CA ASP A 75 14.89 -13.69 13.73
C ASP A 75 14.18 -12.36 13.44
N SER A 76 13.26 -12.36 12.48
CA SER A 76 12.21 -11.32 12.32
C SER A 76 12.58 -9.95 11.71
N ALA A 77 13.36 -9.89 10.62
CA ALA A 77 13.22 -8.74 9.71
C ALA A 77 11.98 -8.93 8.80
N SER A 78 10.79 -9.05 9.41
CA SER A 78 9.55 -9.13 8.65
C SER A 78 9.26 -7.76 8.03
N ILE A 79 9.29 -7.64 6.71
CA ILE A 79 8.93 -6.37 6.06
C ILE A 79 7.50 -5.97 6.44
N GLU A 80 7.32 -4.67 6.66
CA GLU A 80 5.99 -4.11 6.90
C GLU A 80 5.32 -3.92 5.55
N PHE A 81 4.36 -4.77 5.21
CA PHE A 81 3.73 -4.77 3.88
C PHE A 81 2.21 -4.78 3.96
N GLY A 82 1.58 -3.85 3.25
CA GLY A 82 0.13 -3.67 3.19
C GLY A 82 -0.33 -3.16 1.84
N VAL A 83 -1.51 -3.62 1.42
CA VAL A 83 -2.20 -3.14 0.22
C VAL A 83 -3.64 -2.82 0.53
N ASP A 84 -4.19 -1.88 -0.21
CA ASP A 84 -5.61 -1.56 -0.13
C ASP A 84 -6.22 -1.25 -1.49
N ILE A 85 -7.53 -1.47 -1.64
CA ILE A 85 -8.29 -1.11 -2.84
C ILE A 85 -9.64 -0.57 -2.43
N GLU A 86 -10.03 0.55 -3.02
CA GLU A 86 -11.22 1.30 -2.66
C GLU A 86 -12.01 1.71 -3.89
N ARG A 87 -13.32 1.46 -3.82
CA ARG A 87 -14.28 1.93 -4.82
C ARG A 87 -14.72 3.34 -4.44
N CYS A 88 -14.44 4.30 -5.30
CA CYS A 88 -14.94 5.67 -5.19
C CYS A 88 -16.47 5.68 -5.27
N ARG A 89 -17.13 6.01 -4.15
CA ARG A 89 -18.60 6.10 -4.08
C ARG A 89 -19.03 7.55 -3.87
N ASN A 90 -19.91 8.04 -4.73
CA ASN A 90 -20.48 9.39 -4.62
C ASN A 90 -21.28 9.60 -3.32
N SER A 91 -21.83 8.53 -2.76
CA SER A 91 -22.60 8.57 -1.50
C SER A 91 -21.75 8.73 -0.24
N THR A 92 -20.42 8.61 -0.33
CA THR A 92 -19.54 8.72 0.84
C THR A 92 -19.48 10.17 1.34
N ASN A 93 -19.77 10.37 2.62
CA ASN A 93 -19.60 11.67 3.27
C ASN A 93 -18.11 11.93 3.59
N ILE A 94 -17.37 12.40 2.59
CA ILE A 94 -15.92 12.60 2.69
C ILE A 94 -15.55 13.58 3.80
N HIS A 95 -16.33 14.65 4.02
CA HIS A 95 -16.01 15.68 5.01
C HIS A 95 -16.11 15.16 6.45
N SER A 96 -17.07 14.28 6.73
CA SER A 96 -17.19 13.65 8.04
C SER A 96 -16.02 12.72 8.33
N ILE A 97 -15.57 11.94 7.35
CA ILE A 97 -14.44 11.02 7.55
C ILE A 97 -13.14 11.81 7.66
N LEU A 98 -12.95 12.80 6.79
CA LEU A 98 -11.80 13.70 6.78
C LEU A 98 -11.58 14.37 8.15
N SER A 99 -12.63 14.87 8.80
CA SER A 99 -12.51 15.55 10.10
C SER A 99 -12.13 14.62 11.26
N HIS A 100 -12.56 13.35 11.21
CA HIS A 100 -12.36 12.39 12.30
C HIS A 100 -11.06 11.59 12.18
N TYR A 101 -10.56 11.35 10.96
CA TYR A 101 -9.47 10.39 10.76
C TYR A 101 -8.21 10.99 10.15
N PHE A 102 -8.24 12.17 9.53
CA PHE A 102 -7.07 12.69 8.83
C PHE A 102 -6.29 13.68 9.69
N SER A 103 -4.99 13.82 9.38
CA SER A 103 -4.18 14.87 10.00
C SER A 103 -4.67 16.24 9.54
N GLU A 104 -4.35 17.29 10.31
CA GLU A 104 -4.74 18.64 9.92
C GLU A 104 -3.99 19.10 8.65
N SER A 105 -2.76 18.61 8.43
CA SER A 105 -1.98 18.88 7.21
C SER A 105 -2.65 18.30 5.96
N GLU A 106 -3.07 17.03 6.00
CA GLU A 106 -3.79 16.38 4.88
C GLU A 106 -5.13 17.06 4.62
N LYS A 107 -5.89 17.36 5.69
CA LYS A 107 -7.18 18.03 5.58
C LYS A 107 -7.03 19.40 4.93
N ARG A 108 -6.04 20.20 5.34
CA ARG A 108 -5.77 21.51 4.76
C ARG A 108 -5.38 21.41 3.29
N ALA A 109 -4.46 20.50 2.96
CA ALA A 109 -4.01 20.28 1.58
C ALA A 109 -5.17 19.83 0.69
N LEU A 110 -6.01 18.91 1.16
CA LEU A 110 -7.18 18.45 0.42
C LEU A 110 -8.20 19.56 0.20
N LEU A 111 -8.56 20.33 1.24
CA LEU A 111 -9.56 21.38 1.14
C LEU A 111 -9.08 22.60 0.32
N ALA A 112 -7.77 22.74 0.12
CA ALA A 112 -7.20 23.75 -0.77
C ALA A 112 -7.36 23.40 -2.27
N LEU A 113 -7.69 22.14 -2.60
CA LEU A 113 -7.95 21.73 -3.99
C LEU A 113 -9.30 22.28 -4.49
N PRO A 114 -9.46 22.49 -5.80
CA PRO A 114 -10.77 22.69 -6.42
C PRO A 114 -11.76 21.60 -5.99
N GLU A 115 -13.00 21.97 -5.69
CA GLU A 115 -14.03 21.07 -5.14
C GLU A 115 -14.18 19.77 -5.96
N ALA A 116 -14.09 19.88 -7.29
CA ALA A 116 -14.16 18.75 -8.22
C ALA A 116 -13.06 17.69 -7.98
N LEU A 117 -11.89 18.07 -7.47
CA LEU A 117 -10.74 17.18 -7.22
C LEU A 117 -10.69 16.66 -5.78
N GLN A 118 -11.44 17.25 -4.85
CA GLN A 118 -11.38 16.90 -3.42
C GLN A 118 -11.82 15.46 -3.16
N ARG A 119 -12.80 14.95 -3.94
CA ARG A 119 -13.26 13.56 -3.79
C ARG A 119 -12.19 12.55 -4.14
N ASP A 120 -11.53 12.78 -5.28
CA ASP A 120 -10.48 11.90 -5.76
C ASP A 120 -9.30 11.91 -4.80
N ARG A 121 -8.89 13.10 -4.33
CA ARG A 121 -7.84 13.22 -3.31
C ARG A 121 -8.23 12.52 -2.01
N PHE A 122 -9.51 12.55 -1.60
CA PHE A 122 -9.98 11.83 -0.43
C PHE A 122 -9.78 10.31 -0.58
N PHE A 123 -10.23 9.73 -1.69
CA PHE A 123 -10.08 8.28 -1.92
C PHE A 123 -8.62 7.87 -2.12
N ASP A 124 -7.80 8.72 -2.75
CA ASP A 124 -6.34 8.54 -2.86
C ASP A 124 -5.71 8.40 -1.48
N LEU A 125 -5.97 9.35 -0.58
CA LEU A 125 -5.45 9.34 0.78
C LEU A 125 -6.03 8.19 1.62
N TRP A 126 -7.32 7.88 1.45
CA TRP A 126 -7.97 6.82 2.21
C TRP A 126 -7.34 5.45 1.92
N ALA A 127 -7.13 5.12 0.63
CA ALA A 127 -6.45 3.90 0.23
C ALA A 127 -5.02 3.83 0.81
N LEU A 128 -4.25 4.92 0.75
CA LEU A 128 -2.91 5.00 1.33
C LEU A 128 -2.90 4.79 2.84
N LYS A 129 -3.87 5.40 3.57
CA LYS A 129 -3.98 5.21 5.02
C LYS A 129 -4.28 3.77 5.37
N GLU A 130 -5.24 3.15 4.71
CA GLU A 130 -5.60 1.75 4.93
C GLU A 130 -4.46 0.79 4.56
N SER A 131 -3.73 1.04 3.45
CA SER A 131 -2.56 0.22 3.09
C SER A 131 -1.46 0.32 4.15
N TYR A 132 -1.20 1.51 4.69
CA TYR A 132 -0.22 1.71 5.77
C TYR A 132 -0.65 1.04 7.08
N ILE A 133 -1.90 1.20 7.50
CA ILE A 133 -2.44 0.53 8.70
C ILE A 133 -2.35 -0.99 8.56
N LYS A 134 -2.68 -1.52 7.38
CA LYS A 134 -2.54 -2.94 7.05
C LYS A 134 -1.08 -3.37 7.07
N ALA A 135 -0.14 -2.52 6.63
CA ALA A 135 1.28 -2.80 6.70
C ALA A 135 1.74 -2.98 8.15
N LYS A 136 1.41 -2.02 9.03
CA LYS A 136 1.73 -2.06 10.46
C LYS A 136 1.02 -3.20 11.21
N GLY A 137 -0.13 -3.67 10.72
CA GLY A 137 -0.88 -4.77 11.35
C GLY A 137 -1.56 -4.41 12.68
N LEU A 138 -1.57 -3.13 13.06
CA LEU A 138 -2.15 -2.65 14.31
C LEU A 138 -3.66 -2.40 14.23
N GLY A 139 -4.23 -2.42 13.01
CA GLY A 139 -5.62 -2.02 12.76
C GLY A 139 -5.89 -0.61 13.26
N LEU A 140 -7.13 -0.35 13.69
CA LEU A 140 -7.56 0.96 14.21
C LEU A 140 -6.92 1.38 15.55
N ALA A 141 -6.04 0.55 16.13
CA ALA A 141 -5.23 0.98 17.29
C ALA A 141 -4.20 2.04 16.88
N LEU A 142 -3.83 2.08 15.60
CA LEU A 142 -3.03 3.16 15.04
C LEU A 142 -3.94 4.35 14.72
N SER A 143 -3.66 5.50 15.33
CA SER A 143 -4.41 6.72 15.06
C SER A 143 -4.15 7.18 13.63
N LEU A 144 -5.21 7.31 12.82
CA LEU A 144 -5.09 7.81 11.45
C LEU A 144 -4.63 9.28 11.38
N LYS A 145 -4.64 10.01 12.51
CA LYS A 145 -4.11 11.37 12.65
C LYS A 145 -2.62 11.41 12.99
N SER A 146 -2.01 10.29 13.39
CA SER A 146 -0.59 10.25 13.80
C SER A 146 0.37 10.07 12.62
N PHE A 147 -0.13 10.09 11.39
CA PHE A 147 0.67 10.02 10.17
C PHE A 147 -0.04 10.73 9.02
N ALA A 148 0.74 11.21 8.05
CA ALA A 148 0.25 12.02 6.94
C ALA A 148 1.01 11.68 5.66
N PHE A 149 0.32 11.70 4.53
CA PHE A 149 0.94 11.57 3.22
C PHE A 149 1.17 12.93 2.56
N ASP A 150 2.30 13.04 1.85
CA ASP A 150 2.66 14.21 1.06
C ASP A 150 2.78 13.85 -0.43
N PHE A 151 2.15 14.66 -1.28
CA PHE A 151 2.12 14.49 -2.73
C PHE A 151 3.01 15.52 -3.44
N SER A 152 3.78 16.33 -2.72
CA SER A 152 4.58 17.42 -3.27
C SER A 152 5.62 16.96 -4.31
N ALA A 153 6.18 15.76 -4.13
CA ALA A 153 7.19 15.16 -5.01
C ALA A 153 6.60 14.08 -5.96
N LEU A 154 5.27 13.97 -6.05
CA LEU A 154 4.58 12.92 -6.78
C LEU A 154 5.08 12.78 -8.23
N SER A 155 5.42 11.56 -8.64
CA SER A 155 5.62 11.18 -10.03
C SER A 155 4.52 10.24 -10.51
N GLU A 156 4.17 10.31 -11.80
CA GLU A 156 3.11 9.50 -12.42
C GLU A 156 3.68 8.68 -13.58
N THR A 157 3.30 7.42 -13.63
CA THR A 157 3.76 6.45 -14.63
C THR A 157 2.63 5.48 -14.98
N PHE A 158 2.72 4.79 -16.12
CA PHE A 158 1.80 3.70 -16.44
C PHE A 158 2.45 2.35 -16.19
N LEU A 159 1.77 1.51 -15.41
CA LEU A 159 2.18 0.13 -15.15
C LEU A 159 1.40 -0.82 -16.07
N GLY A 160 2.12 -1.53 -16.93
CA GLY A 160 1.53 -2.58 -17.77
C GLY A 160 1.03 -3.76 -16.96
N VAL A 161 -0.24 -4.12 -17.13
CA VAL A 161 -0.86 -5.30 -16.52
C VAL A 161 -0.61 -6.51 -17.41
N ASN A 162 -0.12 -7.60 -16.80
CA ASN A 162 0.37 -8.80 -17.48
C ASN A 162 1.61 -8.56 -18.36
N ALA A 163 2.33 -7.46 -18.14
CA ALA A 163 3.60 -7.22 -18.79
C ALA A 163 4.65 -8.24 -18.29
N PRO A 164 5.57 -8.74 -19.14
CA PRO A 164 6.66 -9.58 -18.71
C PRO A 164 7.48 -8.89 -17.60
N LYS A 165 7.86 -9.63 -16.55
CA LYS A 165 8.66 -9.10 -15.42
C LYS A 165 9.99 -8.43 -15.84
N SER A 166 10.46 -8.65 -17.07
CA SER A 166 11.65 -8.01 -17.63
C SER A 166 11.40 -6.62 -18.24
N LEU A 167 10.13 -6.21 -18.41
CA LEU A 167 9.72 -4.96 -19.07
C LEU A 167 9.01 -3.98 -18.13
N SER A 168 9.05 -4.21 -16.81
CA SER A 168 8.45 -3.33 -15.79
C SER A 168 9.21 -2.01 -15.56
N HIS A 169 9.89 -1.50 -16.58
CA HIS A 169 10.38 -0.13 -16.56
C HIS A 169 9.19 0.80 -16.77
N CYS A 170 8.92 1.62 -15.75
CA CYS A 170 7.93 2.68 -15.82
C CYS A 170 8.26 3.59 -17.01
N VAL A 171 7.32 3.76 -17.93
CA VAL A 171 7.49 4.69 -19.06
C VAL A 171 7.14 6.08 -18.55
N ASP A 172 8.08 7.02 -18.64
CA ASP A 172 7.88 8.42 -18.30
C ASP A 172 6.84 9.07 -19.23
N ILE A 173 5.92 9.83 -18.66
CA ILE A 173 4.80 10.47 -19.38
C ILE A 173 5.30 11.53 -20.39
N SER A 174 6.53 12.04 -20.24
CA SER A 174 7.11 13.03 -21.14
C SER A 174 7.26 12.54 -22.59
N ASP A 175 7.44 11.24 -22.79
CA ASP A 175 7.70 10.67 -24.13
C ASP A 175 6.41 10.27 -24.87
N ALA A 176 5.29 10.13 -24.16
CA ALA A 176 4.03 9.65 -24.73
C ALA A 176 3.17 10.75 -25.41
N ILE A 177 3.55 12.03 -25.30
CA ILE A 177 2.79 13.15 -25.89
C ILE A 177 3.26 13.45 -27.34
N ALA A 178 4.39 12.91 -27.80
CA ALA A 178 5.00 13.35 -29.05
C ALA A 178 4.54 12.66 -30.34
N ASP A 179 3.90 11.48 -30.32
CA ASP A 179 3.60 10.79 -31.58
C ASP A 179 2.22 10.12 -31.61
N HIS A 180 1.32 10.72 -32.40
CA HIS A 180 0.10 10.12 -32.93
C HIS A 180 0.40 9.00 -33.94
N LYS A 181 1.13 7.95 -33.54
CA LYS A 181 1.39 6.77 -34.38
C LYS A 181 1.88 5.53 -33.61
N VAL A 182 1.09 5.07 -32.63
CA VAL A 182 1.23 3.68 -32.10
C VAL A 182 -0.14 3.02 -32.14
N GLU A 183 -0.64 2.77 -33.35
CA GLU A 183 -1.91 2.08 -33.59
C GLU A 183 -1.74 0.58 -33.86
N HIS A 184 -0.63 -0.03 -33.41
CA HIS A 184 -0.44 -1.48 -33.52
C HIS A 184 0.04 -2.10 -32.19
N GLN A 185 -0.87 -2.88 -31.59
CA GLN A 185 -0.63 -3.97 -30.61
C GLN A 185 -0.41 -3.64 -29.12
N LEU A 186 -1.34 -2.96 -28.46
CA LEU A 186 -1.48 -3.03 -27.00
C LEU A 186 -2.86 -3.57 -26.61
N ASN A 187 -2.99 -4.90 -26.64
CA ASN A 187 -4.04 -5.63 -25.91
C ASN A 187 -3.73 -5.71 -24.39
N GLN A 188 -2.80 -4.89 -23.88
CA GLN A 188 -2.33 -4.89 -22.50
C GLN A 188 -3.02 -3.74 -21.76
N ARG A 189 -3.85 -4.08 -20.75
CA ARG A 189 -4.39 -3.09 -19.81
C ARG A 189 -3.22 -2.41 -19.11
N GLN A 190 -3.30 -1.10 -18.92
CA GLN A 190 -2.35 -0.33 -18.12
C GLN A 190 -3.11 0.26 -16.93
N VAL A 191 -2.42 0.46 -15.82
CA VAL A 191 -2.94 1.21 -14.66
C VAL A 191 -2.05 2.41 -14.39
N LEU A 192 -2.65 3.52 -13.95
CA LEU A 192 -1.88 4.67 -13.51
C LEU A 192 -1.23 4.33 -12.17
N LEU A 193 0.06 4.62 -12.03
CA LEU A 193 0.83 4.45 -10.82
C LEU A 193 1.48 5.78 -10.42
N LYS A 194 1.23 6.15 -9.18
CA LYS A 194 1.66 7.36 -8.50
C LYS A 194 2.72 6.97 -7.46
N GLN A 195 3.92 7.53 -7.59
CA GLN A 195 5.10 7.20 -6.80
C GLN A 195 5.64 8.44 -6.09
N ASP A 196 6.69 8.26 -5.29
CA ASP A 196 7.34 9.34 -4.53
C ASP A 196 6.38 10.09 -3.58
N ILE A 197 5.40 9.36 -3.05
CA ILE A 197 4.47 9.86 -2.04
C ILE A 197 5.16 9.78 -0.67
N GLY A 198 5.46 10.94 -0.09
CA GLY A 198 6.08 11.04 1.22
C GLY A 198 5.14 10.52 2.31
N LEU A 199 5.73 9.92 3.35
CA LEU A 199 5.04 9.58 4.59
C LEU A 199 5.71 10.33 5.74
N ALA A 200 4.90 11.03 6.56
CA ALA A 200 5.36 11.66 7.78
C ALA A 200 4.67 11.03 8.99
N LEU A 201 5.39 10.86 10.09
CA LEU A 201 4.89 10.27 11.33
C LEU A 201 4.97 11.30 12.47
N LEU A 202 3.95 11.30 13.32
CA LEU A 202 3.94 12.06 14.56
C LEU A 202 4.96 11.46 15.54
N GLU A 203 5.80 12.30 16.15
CA GLU A 203 6.70 11.85 17.21
C GLU A 203 5.89 11.22 18.37
N SER A 204 6.18 9.97 18.71
CA SER A 204 5.68 9.40 19.96
C SER A 204 6.29 10.17 21.12
N SER A 205 5.45 10.70 22.02
CA SER A 205 5.86 11.40 23.23
C SER A 205 6.49 10.46 24.27
N SER A 206 7.62 9.83 23.92
CA SER A 206 8.40 8.95 24.78
C SER A 206 9.88 9.38 24.78
N ASN A 207 10.14 10.60 25.27
CA ASN A 207 11.36 11.05 25.97
C ASN A 207 11.51 12.58 25.97
N LYS A 208 10.62 13.30 26.66
CA LYS A 208 10.98 14.63 27.19
C LYS A 208 10.64 14.66 28.69
N PRO A 209 11.62 14.87 29.60
CA PRO A 209 11.31 15.13 30.99
C PRO A 209 10.58 16.48 31.08
N ASN A 210 9.52 16.49 31.90
CA ASN A 210 8.68 17.65 32.28
C ASN A 210 9.21 19.02 31.86
N ALA A 211 8.56 19.62 30.85
CA ALA A 211 8.54 21.08 30.72
C ALA A 211 7.22 21.58 31.32
N GLU A 212 7.32 22.38 32.39
CA GLU A 212 6.19 22.99 33.07
C GLU A 212 5.32 23.85 32.13
N PRO A 213 4.01 23.92 32.34
CA PRO A 213 3.13 24.77 31.54
C PRO A 213 3.32 26.24 31.95
N GLN A 214 3.99 27.03 31.11
CA GLN A 214 3.93 28.49 31.20
C GLN A 214 2.51 28.96 30.81
N LYS A 215 1.81 29.55 31.77
CA LYS A 215 0.57 30.31 31.52
C LYS A 215 0.95 31.71 31.03
N SER A 216 0.52 32.07 29.82
CA SER A 216 0.36 33.46 29.40
C SER A 216 -1.05 33.64 28.83
N GLY A 217 -1.59 34.84 29.04
CA GLY A 217 -3.01 35.15 29.00
C GLY A 217 -3.59 35.42 27.61
N LEU A 218 -4.92 35.34 27.56
CA LEU A 218 -5.83 35.89 26.54
C LEU A 218 -5.54 35.53 25.07
N GLY A 219 -6.23 34.48 24.61
CA GLY A 219 -7.16 34.67 23.49
C GLY A 219 -6.65 34.43 22.07
N LEU A 220 -6.14 33.23 21.80
CA LEU A 220 -6.38 32.41 20.61
C LEU A 220 -5.64 31.09 20.88
N ILE A 221 -6.36 29.97 20.99
CA ILE A 221 -5.70 28.66 21.02
C ILE A 221 -5.27 28.43 19.57
N GLU A 222 -4.08 28.92 19.21
CA GLU A 222 -3.39 28.38 18.04
C GLU A 222 -3.19 26.90 18.32
N ALA A 223 -3.91 26.06 17.57
CA ALA A 223 -3.68 24.63 17.61
C ALA A 223 -2.21 24.42 17.26
N LYS A 224 -1.37 24.07 18.24
CA LYS A 224 0.03 23.70 17.99
C LYS A 224 0.02 22.66 16.88
N GLU A 225 0.54 23.03 15.71
CA GLU A 225 0.75 22.06 14.65
C GLU A 225 1.63 20.96 15.21
N GLN A 226 1.10 19.74 15.19
CA GLN A 226 1.83 18.58 15.66
C GLN A 226 2.98 18.34 14.70
N GLN A 227 4.22 18.42 15.19
CA GLN A 227 5.41 18.22 14.38
C GLN A 227 5.50 16.76 13.94
N MET A 228 5.63 16.54 12.63
CA MET A 228 5.76 15.22 12.01
C MET A 228 7.10 15.12 11.32
N ASN A 229 7.76 13.97 11.42
CA ASN A 229 9.04 13.71 10.78
C ASN A 229 8.85 12.79 9.57
N ALA A 230 9.63 13.01 8.51
CA ALA A 230 9.64 12.15 7.34
C ALA A 230 10.04 10.71 7.73
N ALA A 231 9.37 9.74 7.14
CA ALA A 231 9.61 8.33 7.32
C ALA A 231 10.27 7.75 6.05
N ASP A 232 11.52 8.12 5.83
CA ASP A 232 12.27 7.86 4.58
C ASP A 232 12.49 6.36 4.27
N ASN A 233 12.24 5.48 5.24
CA ASN A 233 12.31 4.04 5.06
C ASN A 233 10.99 3.39 4.59
N TRP A 234 10.03 4.21 4.15
CA TRP A 234 8.75 3.77 3.61
C TRP A 234 8.62 4.15 2.14
N HIS A 235 8.13 3.19 1.36
CA HIS A 235 7.66 3.42 -0.01
C HIS A 235 6.14 3.32 0.00
N CYS A 236 5.49 4.40 -0.43
CA CYS A 236 4.04 4.49 -0.51
C CYS A 236 3.65 4.78 -1.96
N LEU A 237 2.85 3.88 -2.51
CA LEU A 237 2.39 3.96 -3.89
C LEU A 237 0.89 3.98 -3.91
N LEU A 238 0.38 4.71 -4.89
CA LEU A 238 -1.03 4.83 -5.16
C LEU A 238 -1.24 4.49 -6.63
N GLY A 239 -2.32 3.80 -6.96
CA GLY A 239 -2.66 3.52 -8.34
C GLY A 239 -4.13 3.70 -8.61
N HIS A 240 -4.43 4.08 -9.84
CA HIS A 240 -5.79 4.20 -10.33
C HIS A 240 -6.01 3.10 -11.35
N LEU A 241 -6.93 2.19 -11.03
CA LEU A 241 -7.30 1.12 -11.95
C LEU A 241 -8.21 1.66 -13.07
N ASP A 242 -9.12 2.54 -12.69
CA ASP A 242 -10.02 3.32 -13.53
C ASP A 242 -10.53 4.53 -12.73
N ASP A 243 -11.51 5.27 -13.27
CA ASP A 243 -12.11 6.42 -12.59
C ASP A 243 -12.80 6.07 -11.26
N SER A 244 -13.22 4.81 -11.10
CA SER A 244 -13.99 4.32 -9.95
C SER A 244 -13.14 3.66 -8.86
N TYR A 245 -11.87 3.32 -9.13
CA TYR A 245 -11.07 2.52 -8.22
C TYR A 245 -9.69 3.12 -7.95
N ARG A 246 -9.35 3.18 -6.66
CA ARG A 246 -8.00 3.50 -6.15
C ARG A 246 -7.43 2.28 -5.47
N PHE A 247 -6.16 2.00 -5.66
CA PHE A 247 -5.44 1.04 -4.85
C PHE A 247 -4.17 1.66 -4.30
N ALA A 248 -3.69 1.15 -3.17
CA ALA A 248 -2.46 1.63 -2.57
C ALA A 248 -1.60 0.46 -2.08
N LEU A 249 -0.31 0.72 -1.99
CA LEU A 249 0.70 -0.18 -1.46
C LEU A 249 1.59 0.62 -0.52
N SER A 250 1.80 0.08 0.69
CA SER A 250 2.76 0.62 1.64
C SER A 250 3.72 -0.47 2.04
N ILE A 251 5.02 -0.21 1.87
CA ILE A 251 6.10 -1.10 2.24
C ILE A 251 7.18 -0.36 3.04
N GLY A 252 7.44 -0.83 4.25
CA GLY A 252 8.50 -0.31 5.12
C GLY A 252 9.73 -1.21 5.13
N GLN A 253 10.84 -0.66 5.62
CA GLN A 253 12.11 -1.39 5.81
C GLN A 253 12.72 -1.93 4.50
N CYS A 254 12.51 -1.21 3.40
CA CYS A 254 13.04 -1.56 2.08
C CYS A 254 13.76 -0.36 1.46
N GLN A 255 14.87 -0.60 0.75
CA GLN A 255 15.61 0.47 0.07
C GLN A 255 15.09 0.73 -1.35
N GLN A 256 14.75 -0.34 -2.08
CA GLN A 256 14.28 -0.24 -3.46
C GLN A 256 13.25 -1.32 -3.73
N ILE A 257 12.23 -0.95 -4.48
CA ILE A 257 11.15 -1.86 -4.88
C ILE A 257 11.08 -1.95 -6.40
N SER A 258 10.72 -3.13 -6.90
CA SER A 258 10.31 -3.34 -8.28
C SER A 258 8.89 -3.90 -8.27
N ILE A 259 8.05 -3.42 -9.17
CA ILE A 259 6.62 -3.69 -9.16
C ILE A 259 6.20 -4.24 -10.52
N ALA A 260 5.35 -5.27 -10.46
CA ALA A 260 4.64 -5.81 -11.60
C ALA A 260 3.17 -5.98 -11.23
N ALA A 261 2.29 -5.82 -12.21
CA ALA A 261 0.85 -6.05 -12.05
C ALA A 261 0.39 -7.20 -12.94
N GLU A 262 -0.44 -8.08 -12.40
CA GLU A 262 -1.07 -9.18 -13.14
C GLU A 262 -2.59 -9.14 -12.89
N GLU A 263 -3.36 -9.25 -13.98
CA GLU A 263 -4.80 -9.46 -13.87
C GLU A 263 -5.09 -10.95 -13.92
N VAL A 264 -5.67 -11.44 -12.84
CA VAL A 264 -5.89 -12.86 -12.67
C VAL A 264 -7.36 -13.22 -12.84
N ASN A 265 -7.65 -14.05 -13.85
CA ASN A 265 -8.98 -14.62 -14.00
C ASN A 265 -9.20 -15.78 -13.02
N PHE A 266 -10.08 -15.58 -12.05
CA PHE A 266 -10.39 -16.56 -11.00
C PHE A 266 -10.76 -17.96 -11.52
N LYS A 267 -11.51 -18.04 -12.63
CA LYS A 267 -11.91 -19.33 -13.21
C LYS A 267 -10.71 -20.09 -13.78
N ALA A 268 -9.72 -19.37 -14.31
CA ALA A 268 -8.51 -19.97 -14.88
C ALA A 268 -7.63 -20.54 -13.76
N VAL A 269 -7.41 -19.77 -12.68
CA VAL A 269 -6.56 -20.19 -11.56
C VAL A 269 -7.12 -21.41 -10.83
N VAL A 270 -8.42 -21.44 -10.53
CA VAL A 270 -9.03 -22.61 -9.87
C VAL A 270 -8.93 -23.87 -10.73
N ARG A 271 -9.09 -23.75 -12.06
CA ARG A 271 -8.92 -24.88 -12.99
C ARG A 271 -7.49 -25.38 -13.07
N ALA A 272 -6.50 -24.48 -13.02
CA ALA A 272 -5.09 -24.86 -13.00
C ALA A 272 -4.74 -25.60 -11.70
N SER A 273 -5.23 -25.12 -10.55
CA SER A 273 -5.03 -25.77 -9.24
C SER A 273 -5.74 -27.12 -9.09
N ALA A 274 -6.87 -27.32 -9.77
CA ALA A 274 -7.61 -28.59 -9.72
C ALA A 274 -6.98 -29.71 -10.57
N LYS A 275 -6.12 -29.38 -11.54
CA LYS A 275 -5.42 -30.38 -12.37
C LYS A 275 -4.14 -30.91 -11.72
N THR A 276 -3.66 -30.25 -10.67
CA THR A 276 -2.45 -30.61 -9.90
C THR A 276 -2.77 -31.18 -8.50
N SER A 277 -4.07 -31.40 -8.20
CA SER A 277 -4.56 -32.08 -7.00
C SER A 277 -4.88 -33.54 -7.32
#